data_AF-A0A6N9TFK0-F1
#
_entry.id   AF-A0A6N9TFK0-F1
#
_cell.length_a   1.000
_cell.length_b   1.000
_cell.length_c   1.000
_cell.angle_alpha   90.00
_cell.angle_beta   90.00
_cell.angle_gamma   90.00
#
_symmetry.space_group_name_H-M   'P 1'
#
loop_
_entity.id
_entity.type
_entity.pdbx_description
1 polymer ?
#
loop_
_entity_poly.entity_id
_entity_poly.type
_entity_poly.pdbx_seq_one_letter_code
_entity_poly.pdbx_strand_id
1 'polypeptide(L)'
;MASPFDPSDDPHRRFNPLLGEWVLVSPHRAKRPWQGQSDEPNNEQKPSYDPTCYLCPGNTRVNGEVNPDYAGTFVFENDFAALKKDTVVLSEKKGLFQFETEQGCSRVICFSPDHSKTLPELTDQERADVVACWKSQTEELGEQYQWVQVFENKGAMMGCSNPHPHGQVWAQQHVPTDPAKKLVQLRAYYNEHKRPLLLDYAEQEVAKQERVVCQNDDWIVVVPYWAAWPFETLLLPRFDVTALHKLTDEQSFSLAQIIGDITARYDNLFETSFPYSMGWHSAPFDKQAHPEWTLHAHFFPPLLRSASVRKFMVGYEMMAEAQRDLTPEQAADRLKALSSVHYKKHGNTNG
;
A
#
# COMPACT_ATOMS: atom_id res chain seq x y z
N MET A 1 44.89 -8.55 0.72
CA MET A 1 44.12 -7.33 1.06
C MET A 1 42.65 -7.70 0.91
N ALA A 2 41.79 -7.31 1.85
CA ALA A 2 40.35 -7.50 1.67
C ALA A 2 39.88 -6.65 0.47
N SER A 3 38.99 -7.20 -0.36
CA SER A 3 38.35 -6.42 -1.43
C SER A 3 37.59 -5.21 -0.82
N PRO A 4 37.56 -4.06 -1.51
CA PRO A 4 36.78 -2.92 -1.04
C PRO A 4 35.29 -3.29 -0.98
N PHE A 5 34.57 -2.73 0.00
CA PHE A 5 33.13 -2.94 0.14
C PHE A 5 32.37 -2.44 -1.10
N ASP A 6 31.52 -3.30 -1.65
CA ASP A 6 30.62 -2.97 -2.75
C ASP A 6 29.16 -3.21 -2.31
N PRO A 7 28.35 -2.17 -2.05
CA PRO A 7 26.95 -2.34 -1.63
C PRO A 7 26.07 -3.01 -2.68
N SER A 8 26.54 -3.18 -3.93
CA SER A 8 25.83 -3.88 -5.00
C SER A 8 26.09 -5.38 -5.06
N ASP A 9 27.02 -5.91 -4.26
CA ASP A 9 27.34 -7.35 -4.19
C ASP A 9 27.48 -7.86 -2.74
N ASP A 10 28.08 -7.05 -1.86
CA ASP A 10 28.36 -7.38 -0.46
C ASP A 10 27.12 -7.21 0.46
N PRO A 11 26.85 -8.20 1.33
CA PRO A 11 25.79 -8.08 2.33
C PRO A 11 26.00 -6.93 3.30
N HIS A 12 24.92 -6.22 3.61
CA HIS A 12 24.90 -5.14 4.59
C HIS A 12 23.50 -4.99 5.18
N ARG A 13 23.35 -4.18 6.22
CA ARG A 13 22.05 -3.89 6.84
C ARG A 13 21.69 -2.43 6.65
N ARG A 14 20.41 -2.15 6.40
CA ARG A 14 19.86 -0.79 6.29
C ARG A 14 18.81 -0.58 7.36
N PHE A 15 18.86 0.56 8.04
CA PHE A 15 17.94 0.87 9.12
C PHE A 15 16.64 1.47 8.58
N ASN A 16 15.51 0.96 9.07
CA ASN A 16 14.18 1.50 8.86
C ASN A 16 13.85 2.46 10.04
N PRO A 17 13.94 3.78 9.83
CA PRO A 17 13.71 4.75 10.89
C PRO A 17 12.22 4.93 11.22
N LEU A 18 11.31 4.34 10.44
CA LEU A 18 9.88 4.33 10.78
C LEU A 18 9.55 3.25 11.82
N LEU A 19 10.20 2.10 11.76
CA LEU A 19 9.88 0.97 12.65
C LEU A 19 10.92 0.77 13.76
N GLY A 20 12.10 1.36 13.65
CA GLY A 20 13.22 1.09 14.56
C GLY A 20 13.86 -0.27 14.31
N GLU A 21 13.77 -0.77 13.08
CA GLU A 21 14.15 -2.13 12.69
C GLU A 21 15.22 -2.09 11.58
N TRP A 22 15.91 -3.20 11.34
CA TRP A 22 16.90 -3.31 10.27
C TRP A 22 16.41 -4.25 9.17
N VAL A 23 16.92 -4.06 7.95
CA VAL A 23 16.72 -4.95 6.82
C VAL A 23 18.07 -5.44 6.32
N LEU A 24 18.22 -6.76 6.24
CA LEU A 24 19.38 -7.41 5.64
C LEU A 24 19.30 -7.36 4.12
N VAL A 25 20.31 -6.75 3.49
CA VAL A 25 20.44 -6.65 2.03
C VAL A 25 21.49 -7.66 1.58
N SER A 26 21.13 -8.54 0.64
CA SER A 26 22.05 -9.56 0.11
C SER A 26 21.98 -9.61 -1.43
N PRO A 27 22.59 -8.63 -2.13
CA PRO A 27 22.36 -8.40 -3.56
C PRO A 27 22.70 -9.58 -4.47
N HIS A 28 23.70 -10.39 -4.10
CA HIS A 28 24.11 -11.56 -4.88
C HIS A 28 23.06 -12.69 -4.88
N ARG A 29 22.08 -12.70 -3.96
CA ARG A 29 21.08 -13.78 -3.86
C ARG A 29 20.11 -13.82 -5.04
N ALA A 30 19.92 -12.70 -5.74
CA ALA A 30 19.15 -12.67 -6.99
C ALA A 30 19.73 -13.61 -8.07
N LYS A 31 21.05 -13.87 -8.05
CA LYS A 31 21.76 -14.75 -9.00
C LYS A 31 21.54 -16.24 -8.73
N ARG A 32 20.98 -16.63 -7.57
CA ARG A 32 20.79 -18.04 -7.21
C ARG A 32 19.79 -18.72 -8.16
N PRO A 33 20.07 -19.92 -8.70
CA PRO A 33 19.09 -20.67 -9.49
C PRO A 33 17.79 -20.90 -8.70
N TRP A 34 16.65 -20.61 -9.31
CA TRP A 34 15.33 -20.86 -8.71
C TRP A 34 14.73 -22.14 -9.30
N GLN A 35 14.38 -23.09 -8.43
CA GLN A 35 13.67 -24.33 -8.76
C GLN A 35 12.41 -24.50 -7.89
N GLY A 36 11.95 -23.42 -7.26
CA GLY A 36 10.77 -23.42 -6.40
C GLY A 36 9.48 -23.18 -7.20
N GLN A 37 8.41 -22.84 -6.48
CA GLN A 37 7.10 -22.54 -7.05
C GLN A 37 7.19 -21.49 -8.16
N SER A 38 6.43 -21.71 -9.23
CA SER A 38 6.17 -20.75 -10.30
C SER A 38 4.66 -20.64 -10.44
N ASP A 39 4.12 -19.45 -10.24
CA ASP A 39 2.68 -19.16 -10.34
C ASP A 39 2.32 -18.76 -11.78
N GLU A 40 1.09 -19.05 -12.21
CA GLU A 40 0.61 -18.59 -13.51
C GLU A 40 0.41 -17.05 -13.51
N PRO A 41 0.94 -16.32 -14.51
CA PRO A 41 0.69 -14.89 -14.65
C PRO A 41 -0.80 -14.56 -14.74
N ASN A 42 -1.24 -13.49 -14.07
CA ASN A 42 -2.62 -13.05 -14.13
C ASN A 42 -2.82 -12.06 -15.30
N ASN A 43 -3.14 -12.61 -16.47
CA ASN A 43 -3.42 -11.86 -17.69
C ASN A 43 -4.86 -12.06 -18.19
N GLU A 44 -5.75 -12.53 -17.31
CA GLU A 44 -7.13 -12.85 -17.66
C GLU A 44 -7.91 -11.61 -18.13
N GLN A 45 -8.60 -11.73 -19.26
CA GLN A 45 -9.56 -10.72 -19.71
C GLN A 45 -10.90 -10.96 -19.03
N LYS A 46 -11.13 -10.21 -17.95
CA LYS A 46 -12.39 -10.24 -17.22
C LYS A 46 -13.48 -9.45 -17.96
N PRO A 47 -14.75 -9.84 -17.86
CA PRO A 47 -15.84 -9.01 -18.36
C PRO A 47 -15.97 -7.73 -17.51
N SER A 48 -16.51 -6.66 -18.10
CA SER A 48 -16.81 -5.43 -17.34
C SER A 48 -17.94 -5.63 -16.32
N TYR A 49 -18.76 -6.67 -16.50
CA TYR A 49 -19.79 -7.09 -15.58
C TYR A 49 -19.80 -8.61 -15.46
N ASP A 50 -19.78 -9.12 -14.23
CA ASP A 50 -19.94 -10.54 -13.93
C ASP A 50 -21.25 -10.74 -13.13
N PRO A 51 -22.25 -11.47 -13.66
CA PRO A 51 -23.53 -11.72 -12.97
C PRO A 51 -23.40 -12.59 -11.71
N THR A 52 -22.25 -13.22 -11.48
CA THR A 52 -21.97 -14.05 -10.30
C THR A 52 -21.14 -13.32 -9.24
N CYS A 53 -20.62 -12.13 -9.57
CA CYS A 53 -19.77 -11.37 -8.67
C CYS A 53 -20.59 -10.64 -7.58
N TYR A 54 -20.28 -10.91 -6.31
CA TYR A 54 -20.94 -10.26 -5.16
C TYR A 54 -20.73 -8.75 -5.03
N LEU A 55 -19.82 -8.14 -5.80
CA LEU A 55 -19.56 -6.70 -5.72
C LEU A 55 -20.08 -5.91 -6.91
N CYS A 56 -20.46 -6.56 -8.02
CA CYS A 56 -21.00 -5.85 -9.18
C CYS A 56 -22.33 -5.14 -8.86
N PRO A 57 -22.65 -4.02 -9.56
CA PRO A 57 -23.89 -3.28 -9.37
C PRO A 57 -25.11 -4.17 -9.66
N GLY A 58 -26.18 -4.03 -8.86
CA GLY A 58 -27.41 -4.82 -9.03
C GLY A 58 -27.32 -6.30 -8.65
N ASN A 59 -26.12 -6.85 -8.37
CA ASN A 59 -25.98 -8.23 -7.91
C ASN A 59 -26.30 -8.37 -6.42
N THR A 60 -26.74 -9.58 -6.05
CA THR A 60 -26.99 -9.96 -4.65
C THR A 60 -25.70 -10.39 -3.99
N ARG A 61 -25.38 -9.81 -2.83
CA ARG A 61 -24.25 -10.20 -1.98
C ARG A 61 -24.51 -11.53 -1.27
N VAL A 62 -23.47 -12.07 -0.64
CA VAL A 62 -23.54 -13.33 0.12
C VAL A 62 -24.56 -13.31 1.27
N ASN A 63 -24.82 -12.14 1.85
CA ASN A 63 -25.81 -11.96 2.91
C ASN A 63 -27.26 -11.83 2.40
N GLY A 64 -27.48 -11.79 1.08
CA GLY A 64 -28.79 -11.63 0.45
C GLY A 64 -29.19 -10.18 0.12
N GLU A 65 -28.40 -9.18 0.50
CA GLU A 65 -28.65 -7.78 0.11
C GLU A 65 -28.29 -7.54 -1.36
N VAL A 66 -29.03 -6.66 -2.02
CA VAL A 66 -28.80 -6.29 -3.42
C VAL A 66 -27.97 -5.02 -3.47
N ASN A 67 -26.85 -5.06 -4.20
CA ASN A 67 -26.04 -3.87 -4.44
C ASN A 67 -26.87 -2.85 -5.24
N PRO A 68 -26.74 -1.55 -4.95
CA PRO A 68 -27.36 -0.52 -5.79
C PRO A 68 -26.80 -0.60 -7.21
N ASP A 69 -27.52 -0.01 -8.17
CA ASP A 69 -27.02 0.22 -9.52
C ASP A 69 -26.05 1.42 -9.52
N TYR A 70 -24.88 1.22 -8.91
CA TYR A 70 -23.90 2.27 -8.67
C TYR A 70 -23.05 2.53 -9.93
N ALA A 71 -22.73 3.81 -10.20
CA ALA A 71 -21.97 4.23 -11.39
C ALA A 71 -20.51 4.63 -11.11
N GLY A 72 -20.12 4.74 -9.84
CA GLY A 72 -18.77 5.13 -9.40
C GLY A 72 -18.26 4.24 -8.28
N THR A 73 -17.67 4.82 -7.25
CA THR A 73 -17.31 4.06 -6.04
C THR A 73 -18.55 3.63 -5.27
N PHE A 74 -18.50 2.45 -4.64
CA PHE A 74 -19.57 1.98 -3.76
C PHE A 74 -19.00 1.44 -2.46
N VAL A 75 -19.58 1.87 -1.33
CA VAL A 75 -19.14 1.49 0.01
C VAL A 75 -20.27 0.80 0.75
N PHE A 76 -19.96 -0.31 1.42
CA PHE A 76 -20.88 -1.01 2.31
C PHE A 76 -20.14 -1.63 3.50
N GLU A 77 -20.87 -1.91 4.58
CA GLU A 77 -20.31 -2.65 5.73
C GLU A 77 -19.98 -4.07 5.31
N ASN A 78 -18.81 -4.56 5.70
CA ASN A 78 -18.36 -5.89 5.31
C ASN A 78 -19.28 -6.94 5.96
N ASP A 79 -19.89 -7.79 5.13
CA ASP A 79 -20.80 -8.87 5.56
C ASP A 79 -20.13 -9.84 6.56
N PHE A 80 -18.79 -9.92 6.54
CA PHE A 80 -17.95 -10.69 7.47
C PHE A 80 -16.90 -9.80 8.15
N ALA A 81 -17.33 -8.69 8.75
CA ALA A 81 -16.45 -7.74 9.43
C ALA A 81 -15.53 -8.41 10.47
N ALA A 82 -14.24 -8.04 10.45
CA ALA A 82 -13.25 -8.50 11.42
C ALA A 82 -13.45 -7.84 12.80
N LEU A 83 -14.10 -6.69 12.83
CA LEU A 83 -14.37 -5.88 14.02
C LEU A 83 -15.87 -5.67 14.17
N LYS A 84 -16.35 -5.67 15.42
CA LYS A 84 -17.74 -5.39 15.77
C LYS A 84 -17.85 -4.08 16.53
N LYS A 85 -18.91 -3.32 16.28
CA LYS A 85 -19.14 -2.01 16.91
C LYS A 85 -19.57 -2.13 18.38
N ASP A 86 -20.21 -3.23 18.73
CA ASP A 86 -20.92 -3.45 19.99
C ASP A 86 -20.22 -4.46 20.92
N THR A 87 -18.95 -4.81 20.66
CA THR A 87 -18.14 -5.61 21.59
C THR A 87 -18.10 -4.92 22.96
N VAL A 88 -18.41 -5.65 24.04
CA VAL A 88 -18.34 -5.09 25.41
C VAL A 88 -16.91 -4.64 25.72
N VAL A 89 -16.75 -3.46 26.32
CA VAL A 89 -15.42 -2.96 26.73
C VAL A 89 -14.96 -3.69 28.00
N LEU A 90 -13.90 -4.48 27.86
CA LEU A 90 -13.31 -5.27 28.94
C LEU A 90 -11.79 -5.38 28.75
N SER A 91 -11.04 -5.34 29.85
CA SER A 91 -9.63 -5.71 29.86
C SER A 91 -9.29 -6.49 31.13
N GLU A 92 -8.33 -7.40 31.03
CA GLU A 92 -7.83 -8.18 32.16
C GLU A 92 -6.33 -8.39 32.04
N LYS A 93 -5.63 -8.34 33.17
CA LYS A 93 -4.21 -8.71 33.28
C LYS A 93 -3.99 -9.64 34.47
N LYS A 94 -3.55 -10.87 34.18
CA LYS A 94 -3.18 -11.90 35.17
C LYS A 94 -1.82 -12.49 34.84
N GLY A 95 -0.79 -12.01 35.55
CA GLY A 95 0.59 -12.42 35.30
C GLY A 95 1.04 -12.04 33.88
N LEU A 96 1.38 -13.07 33.08
CA LEU A 96 1.78 -12.92 31.67
C LEU A 96 0.59 -12.82 30.70
N PHE A 97 -0.62 -13.15 31.15
CA PHE A 97 -1.82 -13.15 30.31
C PHE A 97 -2.50 -11.81 30.43
N GLN A 98 -2.52 -11.05 29.33
CA GLN A 98 -3.23 -9.79 29.22
C GLN A 98 -4.11 -9.84 27.98
N PHE A 99 -5.37 -9.44 28.13
CA PHE A 99 -6.26 -9.24 27.00
C PHE A 99 -7.06 -7.96 27.17
N GLU A 100 -7.47 -7.38 26.06
CA GLU A 100 -8.42 -6.28 25.98
C GLU A 100 -9.33 -6.50 24.78
N THR A 101 -10.56 -6.03 24.89
CA THR A 101 -11.53 -6.08 23.80
C THR A 101 -11.30 -4.95 22.81
N GLU A 102 -11.56 -5.22 21.54
CA GLU A 102 -11.49 -4.21 20.48
C GLU A 102 -12.88 -3.98 19.86
N GLN A 103 -13.20 -2.72 19.65
CA GLN A 103 -14.40 -2.28 18.94
C GLN A 103 -13.99 -1.66 17.62
N GLY A 104 -14.79 -1.87 16.58
CA GLY A 104 -14.47 -1.30 15.28
C GLY A 104 -15.53 -1.50 14.22
N CYS A 105 -15.17 -1.09 13.01
CA CYS A 105 -15.98 -1.23 11.81
C CYS A 105 -15.08 -1.67 10.65
N SER A 106 -15.61 -2.54 9.79
CA SER A 106 -14.96 -2.93 8.54
C SER A 106 -15.91 -2.61 7.39
N ARG A 107 -15.45 -1.85 6.40
CA ARG A 107 -16.20 -1.56 5.16
C ARG A 107 -15.40 -2.01 3.94
N VAL A 108 -16.12 -2.35 2.88
CA VAL A 108 -15.59 -2.66 1.55
C VAL A 108 -15.85 -1.47 0.63
N ILE A 109 -14.89 -1.17 -0.25
CA ILE A 109 -14.96 -0.04 -1.19
C ILE A 109 -14.74 -0.56 -2.61
N CYS A 110 -15.80 -0.72 -3.40
CA CYS A 110 -15.67 -0.96 -4.85
C CYS A 110 -15.12 0.30 -5.52
N PHE A 111 -14.13 0.16 -6.38
CA PHE A 111 -13.51 1.32 -7.04
C PHE A 111 -14.33 1.87 -8.21
N SER A 112 -15.03 1.00 -8.93
CA SER A 112 -15.89 1.36 -10.06
C SER A 112 -16.92 0.24 -10.31
N PRO A 113 -17.95 0.44 -11.15
CA PRO A 113 -18.82 -0.66 -11.56
C PRO A 113 -18.13 -1.66 -12.50
N ASP A 114 -17.01 -1.28 -13.12
CA ASP A 114 -16.31 -2.11 -14.11
C ASP A 114 -15.45 -3.18 -13.41
N HIS A 115 -15.94 -4.41 -13.44
CA HIS A 115 -15.30 -5.59 -12.86
C HIS A 115 -13.92 -5.90 -13.47
N SER A 116 -13.61 -5.36 -14.66
CA SER A 116 -12.39 -5.68 -15.38
C SER A 116 -11.23 -4.71 -15.13
N LYS A 117 -11.49 -3.50 -14.63
CA LYS A 117 -10.50 -2.41 -14.59
C LYS A 117 -9.89 -2.22 -13.20
N THR A 118 -8.60 -2.50 -13.10
CA THR A 118 -7.81 -2.17 -11.90
C THR A 118 -7.40 -0.69 -11.87
N LEU A 119 -6.84 -0.19 -10.75
CA LEU A 119 -6.41 1.21 -10.60
C LEU A 119 -5.62 1.81 -11.79
N PRO A 120 -4.64 1.13 -12.42
CA PRO A 120 -3.91 1.71 -13.58
C PRO A 120 -4.75 1.80 -14.86
N GLU A 121 -5.86 1.08 -14.93
CA GLU A 121 -6.74 1.00 -16.10
C GLU A 121 -7.88 2.03 -16.04
N LEU A 122 -8.22 2.51 -14.84
CA LEU A 122 -9.13 3.63 -14.63
C LEU A 122 -8.61 4.92 -15.30
N THR A 123 -9.50 5.88 -15.50
CA THR A 123 -9.17 7.26 -15.86
C THR A 123 -8.66 8.04 -14.64
N ASP A 124 -8.04 9.21 -14.87
CA ASP A 124 -7.62 10.08 -13.77
C ASP A 124 -8.80 10.51 -12.91
N GLN A 125 -9.96 10.80 -13.53
CA GLN A 125 -11.17 11.17 -12.81
C GLN A 125 -11.72 10.02 -11.96
N GLU A 126 -11.83 8.80 -12.52
CA GLU A 126 -12.27 7.63 -11.74
C GLU A 126 -11.33 7.34 -10.56
N ARG A 127 -10.01 7.51 -10.73
CA ARG A 127 -9.06 7.42 -9.61
C ARG A 127 -9.25 8.55 -8.59
N ALA A 128 -9.55 9.77 -9.04
CA ALA A 128 -9.84 10.89 -8.15
C ALA A 128 -11.11 10.62 -7.31
N ASP A 129 -12.12 9.97 -7.90
CA ASP A 129 -13.32 9.55 -7.18
C ASP A 129 -13.00 8.49 -6.10
N VAL A 130 -12.08 7.55 -6.39
CA VAL A 130 -11.55 6.60 -5.39
C VAL A 130 -10.83 7.33 -4.25
N VAL A 131 -9.98 8.32 -4.57
CA VAL A 131 -9.30 9.13 -3.55
C VAL A 131 -10.33 9.92 -2.71
N ALA A 132 -11.34 10.52 -3.34
CA ALA A 132 -12.42 11.21 -2.65
C ALA A 132 -13.21 10.28 -1.71
N CYS A 133 -13.47 9.04 -2.15
CA CYS A 133 -14.06 8.01 -1.32
C CYS A 133 -13.17 7.69 -0.09
N TRP A 134 -11.87 7.52 -0.27
CA TRP A 134 -10.95 7.30 0.87
C TRP A 134 -10.93 8.47 1.84
N LYS A 135 -10.95 9.72 1.34
CA LYS A 135 -11.04 10.93 2.16
C LYS A 135 -12.30 10.93 3.02
N SER A 136 -13.45 10.73 2.38
CA SER A 136 -14.76 10.72 3.04
C SER A 136 -14.85 9.62 4.11
N GLN A 137 -14.41 8.39 3.79
CA GLN A 137 -14.43 7.28 4.74
C GLN A 137 -13.46 7.51 5.91
N THR A 138 -12.30 8.12 5.65
CA THR A 138 -11.33 8.48 6.68
C THR A 138 -11.86 9.56 7.62
N GLU A 139 -12.53 10.58 7.09
CA GLU A 139 -13.13 11.66 7.86
C GLU A 139 -14.27 11.12 8.75
N GLU A 140 -15.25 10.43 8.14
CA GLU A 140 -16.43 9.91 8.83
C GLU A 140 -16.06 8.94 9.96
N LEU A 141 -15.22 7.94 9.68
CA LEU A 141 -14.83 6.95 10.68
C LEU A 141 -13.90 7.58 11.75
N GLY A 142 -13.12 8.59 11.37
CA GLY A 142 -12.24 9.33 12.27
C GLY A 142 -12.98 10.12 13.35
N GLU A 143 -14.28 10.36 13.21
CA GLU A 143 -15.09 10.97 14.28
C GLU A 143 -15.30 10.04 15.48
N GLN A 144 -15.26 8.72 15.25
CA GLN A 144 -15.67 7.70 16.23
C GLN A 144 -14.53 6.78 16.68
N TYR A 145 -13.51 6.59 15.84
CA TYR A 145 -12.42 5.64 16.05
C TYR A 145 -11.07 6.35 16.07
N GLN A 146 -10.11 5.82 16.84
CA GLN A 146 -8.76 6.42 16.94
C GLN A 146 -7.86 6.08 15.74
N TRP A 147 -8.14 5.00 15.03
CA TRP A 147 -7.39 4.62 13.84
C TRP A 147 -8.32 4.20 12.71
N VAL A 148 -8.07 4.72 11.52
CA VAL A 148 -8.76 4.36 10.28
C VAL A 148 -7.73 3.86 9.28
N GLN A 149 -7.75 2.56 9.01
CA GLN A 149 -6.86 1.88 8.08
C GLN A 149 -7.53 1.69 6.73
N VAL A 150 -7.20 2.54 5.76
CA VAL A 150 -7.54 2.31 4.34
C VAL A 150 -6.47 1.40 3.73
N PHE A 151 -6.89 0.34 3.02
CA PHE A 151 -5.98 -0.59 2.36
C PHE A 151 -6.62 -1.32 1.17
N GLU A 152 -5.79 -1.90 0.30
CA GLU A 152 -6.20 -2.76 -0.81
C GLU A 152 -5.32 -4.02 -0.80
N ASN A 153 -5.92 -5.18 -1.10
CA ASN A 153 -5.20 -6.40 -1.44
C ASN A 153 -5.53 -6.76 -2.90
N LYS A 154 -4.58 -6.53 -3.81
CA LYS A 154 -4.71 -6.81 -5.23
C LYS A 154 -4.12 -8.18 -5.57
N GLY A 155 -4.93 -9.02 -6.22
CA GLY A 155 -4.53 -10.31 -6.76
C GLY A 155 -4.58 -11.46 -5.74
N ALA A 156 -4.83 -12.68 -6.23
CA ALA A 156 -4.97 -13.88 -5.40
C ALA A 156 -3.71 -14.18 -4.56
N MET A 157 -2.52 -13.82 -5.07
CA MET A 157 -1.24 -13.98 -4.38
C MET A 157 -1.17 -13.21 -3.05
N MET A 158 -1.98 -12.15 -2.91
CA MET A 158 -2.09 -11.32 -1.69
C MET A 158 -3.32 -11.67 -0.85
N GLY A 159 -3.97 -12.80 -1.11
CA GLY A 159 -5.13 -13.26 -0.35
C GLY A 159 -6.44 -12.55 -0.72
N CYS A 160 -6.50 -11.88 -1.87
CA CYS A 160 -7.75 -11.30 -2.38
C CYS A 160 -8.73 -12.43 -2.74
N SER A 161 -9.87 -12.50 -2.06
CA SER A 161 -10.88 -13.55 -2.22
C SER A 161 -11.97 -13.22 -3.24
N ASN A 162 -12.07 -11.97 -3.70
CA ASN A 162 -13.02 -11.56 -4.74
C ASN A 162 -12.31 -10.83 -5.89
N PRO A 163 -12.54 -11.21 -7.16
CA PRO A 163 -11.82 -10.65 -8.29
C PRO A 163 -12.22 -9.22 -8.70
N HIS A 164 -13.32 -8.66 -8.17
CA HIS A 164 -13.74 -7.29 -8.46
C HIS A 164 -12.76 -6.27 -7.84
N PRO A 165 -12.32 -5.22 -8.55
CA PRO A 165 -11.43 -4.19 -8.02
C PRO A 165 -12.02 -3.44 -6.81
N HIS A 166 -11.45 -3.65 -5.62
CA HIS A 166 -11.93 -3.05 -4.39
C HIS A 166 -10.81 -2.84 -3.36
N GLY A 167 -11.03 -1.87 -2.48
CA GLY A 167 -10.28 -1.69 -1.24
C GLY A 167 -11.15 -2.00 -0.03
N GLN A 168 -10.58 -1.79 1.14
CA GLN A 168 -11.23 -1.91 2.43
C GLN A 168 -10.85 -0.74 3.33
N VAL A 169 -11.71 -0.44 4.30
CA VAL A 169 -11.39 0.46 5.40
C VAL A 169 -11.80 -0.18 6.71
N TRP A 170 -10.83 -0.38 7.60
CA TRP A 170 -11.06 -0.91 8.94
C TRP A 170 -10.75 0.19 9.95
N ALA A 171 -11.69 0.45 10.86
CA ALA A 171 -11.53 1.45 11.90
C ALA A 171 -11.67 0.82 13.29
N GLN A 172 -10.85 1.25 14.24
CA GLN A 172 -10.75 0.63 15.58
C GLN A 172 -10.39 1.65 16.68
N GLN A 173 -10.63 1.29 17.94
CA GLN A 173 -10.44 2.19 19.08
C GLN A 173 -8.98 2.33 19.53
N HIS A 174 -8.10 1.42 19.12
CA HIS A 174 -6.67 1.52 19.42
C HIS A 174 -5.84 1.76 18.16
N VAL A 175 -4.74 2.48 18.29
CA VAL A 175 -3.71 2.58 17.24
C VAL A 175 -3.04 1.20 17.08
N PRO A 176 -3.12 0.55 15.91
CA PRO A 176 -2.56 -0.79 15.71
C PRO A 176 -1.03 -0.81 15.85
N THR A 177 -0.48 -2.02 15.98
CA THR A 177 0.95 -2.29 16.25
C THR A 177 1.91 -1.49 15.37
N ASP A 178 1.78 -1.56 14.05
CA ASP A 178 2.75 -0.92 13.14
C ASP A 178 2.66 0.61 13.18
N PRO A 179 1.48 1.24 13.07
CA PRO A 179 1.33 2.66 13.35
C PRO A 179 1.83 3.10 14.74
N ALA A 180 1.62 2.29 15.78
CA ALA A 180 2.09 2.62 17.13
C ALA A 180 3.63 2.63 17.22
N LYS A 181 4.30 1.66 16.59
CA LYS A 181 5.78 1.67 16.44
C LYS A 181 6.26 2.92 15.70
N LYS A 182 5.59 3.29 14.60
CA LYS A 182 5.89 4.51 13.83
C LYS A 182 5.76 5.76 14.67
N LEU A 183 4.68 5.87 15.45
CA LEU A 183 4.44 7.01 16.31
C LEU A 183 5.60 7.26 17.28
N VAL A 184 6.18 6.20 17.85
CA VAL A 184 7.35 6.31 18.74
C VAL A 184 8.55 6.91 17.99
N GLN A 185 8.88 6.39 16.81
CA GLN A 185 10.04 6.85 16.05
C GLN A 185 9.86 8.27 15.49
N LEU A 186 8.67 8.55 14.94
CA LEU A 186 8.33 9.88 14.41
C LEU A 186 8.38 10.95 15.50
N ARG A 187 7.84 10.67 16.69
CA ARG A 187 7.92 11.58 17.84
C ARG A 187 9.35 11.81 18.30
N ALA A 188 10.17 10.75 18.36
CA ALA A 188 11.57 10.88 18.73
C ALA A 188 12.32 11.81 17.76
N TYR A 189 12.17 11.58 16.45
CA TYR A 189 12.77 12.41 15.42
C TYR A 189 12.28 13.87 15.49
N TYR A 190 10.96 14.08 15.58
CA TYR A 190 10.40 15.42 15.66
C TYR A 190 10.87 16.17 16.91
N ASN A 191 11.02 15.48 18.05
CA ASN A 191 11.51 16.11 19.27
C ASN A 191 12.96 16.62 19.14
N GLU A 192 13.79 15.91 18.39
CA GLU A 192 15.19 16.29 18.13
C GLU A 192 15.31 17.36 17.03
N HIS A 193 14.64 17.16 15.89
CA HIS A 193 14.85 17.94 14.68
C HIS A 193 13.83 19.07 14.47
N LYS A 194 12.70 19.05 15.20
CA LYS A 194 11.56 19.97 15.05
C LYS A 194 10.99 20.00 13.63
N ARG A 195 11.15 18.91 12.89
CA ARG A 195 10.63 18.68 11.54
C ARG A 195 10.12 17.24 11.39
N PRO A 196 9.09 16.98 10.56
CA PRO A 196 8.60 15.63 10.34
C PRO A 196 9.62 14.79 9.58
N LEU A 197 9.92 13.60 10.08
CA LEU A 197 10.92 12.68 9.52
C LEU A 197 10.72 12.44 8.02
N LEU A 198 9.47 12.20 7.61
CA LEU A 198 9.15 11.81 6.24
C LEU A 198 9.22 12.97 5.25
N LEU A 199 9.06 14.22 5.69
CA LEU A 199 9.31 15.38 4.84
C LEU A 199 10.81 15.55 4.59
N ASP A 200 11.63 15.44 5.63
CA ASP A 200 13.10 15.49 5.49
C ASP A 200 13.62 14.33 4.64
N TYR A 201 13.00 13.16 4.76
CA TYR A 201 13.30 12.01 3.91
C TYR A 201 12.91 12.24 2.45
N ALA A 202 11.71 12.78 2.18
CA ALA A 202 11.27 13.10 0.82
C ALA A 202 12.19 14.13 0.16
N GLU A 203 12.58 15.19 0.87
CA GLU A 203 13.54 16.19 0.38
C GLU A 203 14.90 15.56 0.02
N GLN A 204 15.42 14.66 0.87
CA GLN A 204 16.67 13.94 0.61
C GLN A 204 16.58 13.00 -0.60
N GLU A 205 15.48 12.28 -0.76
CA GLU A 205 15.29 11.40 -1.92
C GLU A 205 15.17 12.20 -3.22
N VAL A 206 14.45 13.34 -3.20
CA VAL A 206 14.40 14.28 -4.33
C VAL A 206 15.80 14.79 -4.66
N ALA A 207 16.65 15.12 -3.67
CA ALA A 207 17.99 15.60 -3.93
C ALA A 207 18.92 14.52 -4.53
N LYS A 208 18.75 13.25 -4.12
CA LYS A 208 19.60 12.14 -4.57
C LYS A 208 19.15 11.51 -5.90
N GLN A 209 17.85 11.47 -6.18
CA GLN A 209 17.25 10.86 -7.38
C GLN A 209 17.50 9.35 -7.61
N GLU A 210 18.32 8.69 -6.77
CA GLU A 210 18.68 7.28 -6.90
C GLU A 210 17.48 6.34 -6.78
N ARG A 211 16.59 6.59 -5.81
CA ARG A 211 15.47 5.69 -5.47
C ARG A 211 14.10 6.23 -5.87
N VAL A 212 14.04 7.41 -6.49
CA VAL A 212 12.80 8.01 -6.99
C VAL A 212 12.30 7.21 -8.18
N VAL A 213 11.05 6.74 -8.13
CA VAL A 213 10.43 5.99 -9.23
C VAL A 213 9.66 6.93 -10.15
N CYS A 214 8.79 7.75 -9.56
CA CYS A 214 8.05 8.82 -10.24
C CYS A 214 7.74 9.94 -9.24
N GLN A 215 7.49 11.14 -9.75
CA GLN A 215 7.12 12.31 -8.95
C GLN A 215 6.27 13.26 -9.79
N ASN A 216 5.41 14.02 -9.13
CA ASN A 216 4.71 15.17 -9.71
C ASN A 216 4.88 16.39 -8.78
N ASP A 217 4.06 17.41 -8.97
CA ASP A 217 4.17 18.67 -8.22
C ASP A 217 4.00 18.45 -6.70
N ASP A 218 3.06 17.58 -6.32
CA ASP A 218 2.64 17.37 -4.92
C ASP A 218 3.21 16.11 -4.28
N TRP A 219 3.56 15.10 -5.07
CA TRP A 219 3.83 13.75 -4.59
C TRP A 219 5.11 13.17 -5.16
N ILE A 220 5.68 12.23 -4.41
CA ILE A 220 6.83 11.42 -4.82
C ILE A 220 6.62 9.96 -4.45
N VAL A 221 7.01 9.07 -5.34
CA VAL A 221 7.09 7.63 -5.08
C VAL A 221 8.55 7.21 -5.12
N VAL A 222 9.00 6.55 -4.06
CA VAL A 222 10.36 6.02 -3.96
C VAL A 222 10.33 4.54 -3.64
N VAL A 223 11.38 3.80 -4.02
CA VAL A 223 11.69 2.54 -3.34
C VAL A 223 12.43 2.92 -2.05
N PRO A 224 11.84 2.77 -0.85
CA PRO A 224 12.45 3.33 0.33
C PRO A 224 13.84 2.72 0.60
N TYR A 225 14.76 3.50 1.16
CA TYR A 225 16.12 3.05 1.47
C TYR A 225 16.14 1.75 2.29
N TRP A 226 15.11 1.54 3.12
CA TRP A 226 14.90 0.39 4.00
C TRP A 226 13.83 -0.59 3.49
N ALA A 227 13.47 -0.56 2.21
CA ALA A 227 12.48 -1.45 1.62
C ALA A 227 12.76 -2.93 1.97
N ALA A 228 11.76 -3.70 2.36
CA ALA A 228 11.88 -5.15 2.62
C ALA A 228 11.39 -5.97 1.43
N TRP A 229 10.29 -5.56 0.79
CA TRP A 229 9.77 -6.22 -0.41
C TRP A 229 10.59 -5.85 -1.66
N PRO A 230 10.64 -6.72 -2.69
CA PRO A 230 11.51 -6.52 -3.85
C PRO A 230 11.35 -5.16 -4.51
N PHE A 231 10.11 -4.82 -4.86
CA PHE A 231 9.70 -3.57 -5.50
C PHE A 231 8.77 -2.76 -4.58
N GLU A 232 9.02 -2.83 -3.26
CA GLU A 232 8.34 -1.99 -2.27
C GLU A 232 8.40 -0.53 -2.69
N THR A 233 7.29 0.20 -2.57
CA THR A 233 7.34 1.66 -2.71
C THR A 233 6.65 2.36 -1.57
N LEU A 234 7.15 3.56 -1.31
CA LEU A 234 6.61 4.52 -0.35
C LEU A 234 6.19 5.76 -1.13
N LEU A 235 4.90 6.07 -1.10
CA LEU A 235 4.31 7.26 -1.68
C LEU A 235 4.18 8.33 -0.60
N LEU A 236 4.77 9.49 -0.85
CA LEU A 236 4.88 10.60 0.11
C LEU A 236 4.40 11.92 -0.51
N PRO A 237 3.74 12.79 0.26
CA PRO A 237 3.53 14.17 -0.13
C PRO A 237 4.86 14.94 -0.04
N ARG A 238 4.98 15.98 -0.84
CA ARG A 238 6.08 16.96 -0.83
C ARG A 238 5.72 18.25 -0.08
N PHE A 239 4.68 18.16 0.75
CA PHE A 239 4.09 19.22 1.54
C PHE A 239 3.60 18.65 2.89
N ASP A 240 3.40 19.52 3.87
CA ASP A 240 2.95 19.09 5.19
C ASP A 240 1.46 18.73 5.18
N VAL A 241 1.16 17.47 5.44
CA VAL A 241 -0.20 16.95 5.62
C VAL A 241 -0.16 15.70 6.49
N THR A 242 -1.05 15.64 7.48
CA THR A 242 -1.06 14.55 8.46
C THR A 242 -2.05 13.44 8.12
N ALA A 243 -3.07 13.69 7.30
CA ALA A 243 -4.16 12.75 7.05
C ALA A 243 -4.84 12.94 5.69
N LEU A 244 -5.42 11.87 5.14
CA LEU A 244 -6.06 11.88 3.81
C LEU A 244 -7.15 12.96 3.67
N HIS A 245 -8.07 13.05 4.63
CA HIS A 245 -9.21 13.98 4.57
C HIS A 245 -8.80 15.46 4.55
N LYS A 246 -7.54 15.78 4.86
CA LYS A 246 -6.99 17.15 4.85
C LYS A 246 -6.44 17.58 3.47
N LEU A 247 -6.41 16.70 2.49
CA LEU A 247 -5.96 17.02 1.14
C LEU A 247 -6.92 18.00 0.46
N THR A 248 -6.36 19.00 -0.21
CA THR A 248 -7.13 19.85 -1.14
C THR A 248 -7.59 19.04 -2.37
N ASP A 249 -8.49 19.60 -3.18
CA ASP A 249 -8.98 18.92 -4.38
C ASP A 249 -7.87 18.80 -5.42
N GLU A 250 -7.01 19.81 -5.56
CA GLU A 250 -5.84 19.79 -6.44
C GLU A 250 -4.86 18.67 -6.03
N GLN A 251 -4.51 18.60 -4.74
CA GLN A 251 -3.63 17.55 -4.20
C GLN A 251 -4.24 16.16 -4.31
N SER A 252 -5.58 16.05 -4.23
CA SER A 252 -6.29 14.78 -4.40
C SER A 252 -6.26 14.31 -5.85
N PHE A 253 -6.39 15.23 -6.80
CA PHE A 253 -6.29 14.93 -8.22
C PHE A 253 -4.87 14.56 -8.63
N SER A 254 -3.85 15.32 -8.17
CA SER A 254 -2.45 14.97 -8.42
C SER A 254 -2.06 13.64 -7.74
N LEU A 255 -2.69 13.29 -6.61
CA LEU A 255 -2.55 11.97 -5.99
C LEU A 255 -3.11 10.86 -6.90
N ALA A 256 -4.30 11.05 -7.45
CA ALA A 256 -4.92 10.10 -8.37
C ALA A 256 -4.03 9.85 -9.60
N GLN A 257 -3.37 10.89 -10.12
CA GLN A 257 -2.44 10.76 -11.24
C GLN A 257 -1.20 9.95 -10.88
N ILE A 258 -0.54 10.24 -9.75
CA ILE A 258 0.69 9.51 -9.38
C ILE A 258 0.41 8.05 -8.99
N ILE A 259 -0.78 7.75 -8.42
CA ILE A 259 -1.24 6.37 -8.20
C ILE A 259 -1.38 5.64 -9.55
N GLY A 260 -1.98 6.30 -10.54
CA GLY A 260 -2.08 5.75 -11.90
C GLY A 260 -0.72 5.44 -12.51
N ASP A 261 0.25 6.34 -12.34
CA ASP A 261 1.63 6.16 -12.82
C ASP A 261 2.30 4.95 -12.14
N ILE A 262 2.40 4.92 -10.81
CA ILE A 262 3.10 3.83 -10.13
C ILE A 262 2.44 2.47 -10.37
N THR A 263 1.10 2.40 -10.35
CA THR A 263 0.40 1.13 -10.59
C THR A 263 0.53 0.66 -12.04
N ALA A 264 0.66 1.58 -13.01
CA ALA A 264 0.95 1.22 -14.39
C ALA A 264 2.38 0.69 -14.55
N ARG A 265 3.37 1.32 -13.90
CA ARG A 265 4.75 0.82 -13.87
C ARG A 265 4.85 -0.56 -13.24
N TYR A 266 4.07 -0.82 -12.19
CA TYR A 266 3.99 -2.14 -11.59
C TYR A 266 3.49 -3.19 -12.59
N ASP A 267 2.35 -2.95 -13.25
CA ASP A 267 1.80 -3.90 -14.21
C ASP A 267 2.72 -4.06 -15.45
N ASN A 268 3.42 -3.00 -15.85
CA ASN A 268 4.38 -3.02 -16.95
C ASN A 268 5.68 -3.79 -16.62
N LEU A 269 6.07 -3.92 -15.35
CA LEU A 269 7.34 -4.53 -14.95
C LEU A 269 7.47 -5.97 -15.42
N PHE A 270 6.36 -6.70 -15.43
CA PHE A 270 6.29 -8.09 -15.89
C PHE A 270 5.11 -8.33 -16.85
N GLU A 271 4.55 -7.26 -17.42
CA GLU A 271 3.38 -7.29 -18.34
C GLU A 271 2.24 -8.18 -17.81
N THR A 272 1.86 -7.95 -16.56
CA THR A 272 0.83 -8.72 -15.86
C THR A 272 0.11 -7.87 -14.83
N SER A 273 -1.09 -8.28 -14.39
CA SER A 273 -1.75 -7.61 -13.27
C SER A 273 -0.94 -7.82 -11.98
N PHE A 274 -0.17 -6.80 -11.60
CA PHE A 274 0.86 -6.91 -10.57
C PHE A 274 0.21 -6.94 -9.19
N PRO A 275 0.39 -8.01 -8.41
CA PRO A 275 -0.21 -8.13 -7.09
C PRO A 275 0.51 -7.25 -6.07
N TYR A 276 -0.23 -6.71 -5.11
CA TYR A 276 0.33 -5.99 -3.97
C TYR A 276 -0.70 -5.90 -2.83
N SER A 277 -0.21 -5.67 -1.62
CA SER A 277 -1.00 -5.05 -0.56
C SER A 277 -0.55 -3.61 -0.45
N MET A 278 -1.49 -2.67 -0.39
CA MET A 278 -1.18 -1.25 -0.16
C MET A 278 -2.05 -0.69 0.96
N GLY A 279 -1.60 0.38 1.59
CA GLY A 279 -2.40 1.04 2.61
C GLY A 279 -1.88 2.40 3.02
N TRP A 280 -2.80 3.21 3.53
CA TRP A 280 -2.56 4.58 3.95
C TRP A 280 -2.31 4.67 5.45
N HIS A 281 -1.38 5.54 5.84
CA HIS A 281 -1.06 5.85 7.23
C HIS A 281 -1.31 7.34 7.47
N SER A 282 -2.53 7.67 7.90
CA SER A 282 -2.87 8.99 8.45
C SER A 282 -2.47 9.07 9.93
N ALA A 283 -2.33 10.28 10.47
CA ALA A 283 -2.17 10.48 11.90
C ALA A 283 -3.37 9.91 12.67
N PRO A 284 -3.17 9.45 13.92
CA PRO A 284 -4.27 9.01 14.78
C PRO A 284 -5.36 10.07 14.96
N PHE A 285 -6.59 9.61 15.15
CA PHE A 285 -7.79 10.41 15.39
C PHE A 285 -8.10 10.51 16.88
N ASP A 286 -7.08 10.73 17.71
CA ASP A 286 -7.17 10.79 19.18
C ASP A 286 -7.43 12.23 19.70
N LYS A 287 -7.79 13.15 18.79
CA LYS A 287 -8.01 14.59 19.03
C LYS A 287 -6.75 15.35 19.47
N GLN A 288 -5.57 14.77 19.31
CA GLN A 288 -4.30 15.45 19.54
C GLN A 288 -3.68 15.96 18.23
N ALA A 289 -2.80 16.94 18.35
CA ALA A 289 -1.97 17.36 17.25
C ALA A 289 -0.82 16.37 17.07
N HIS A 290 -0.58 15.95 15.83
CA HIS A 290 0.51 15.06 15.45
C HIS A 290 1.43 15.74 14.42
N PRO A 291 2.13 16.84 14.77
CA PRO A 291 3.06 17.50 13.85
C PRO A 291 4.24 16.61 13.47
N GLU A 292 4.50 15.53 14.20
CA GLU A 292 5.50 14.52 13.86
C GLU A 292 5.10 13.65 12.64
N TRP A 293 3.81 13.65 12.27
CA TRP A 293 3.26 12.72 11.31
C TRP A 293 3.16 13.32 9.91
N THR A 294 3.55 12.55 8.91
CA THR A 294 3.30 12.86 7.50
C THR A 294 2.47 11.73 6.91
N LEU A 295 1.38 12.08 6.24
CA LEU A 295 0.56 11.14 5.48
C LEU A 295 1.45 10.38 4.49
N HIS A 296 1.25 9.08 4.37
CA HIS A 296 2.00 8.27 3.40
C HIS A 296 1.27 6.97 3.07
N ALA A 297 1.57 6.39 1.91
CA ALA A 297 1.10 5.06 1.53
C ALA A 297 2.27 4.10 1.29
N HIS A 298 2.09 2.85 1.72
CA HIS A 298 3.01 1.76 1.42
C HIS A 298 2.43 0.87 0.33
N PHE A 299 3.27 0.36 -0.57
CA PHE A 299 2.96 -0.73 -1.48
C PHE A 299 3.92 -1.90 -1.24
N PHE A 300 3.38 -3.08 -0.96
CA PHE A 300 4.12 -4.30 -0.66
C PHE A 300 3.85 -5.39 -1.72
N PRO A 301 4.52 -5.32 -2.88
CA PRO A 301 4.36 -6.32 -3.91
C PRO A 301 5.26 -7.55 -3.69
N PRO A 302 4.74 -8.77 -3.94
CA PRO A 302 5.49 -10.00 -3.70
C PRO A 302 6.37 -10.40 -4.88
N LEU A 303 6.09 -9.98 -6.11
CA LEU A 303 6.83 -10.43 -7.30
C LEU A 303 8.30 -9.98 -7.24
N LEU A 304 9.22 -10.85 -7.70
CA LEU A 304 10.66 -10.64 -7.58
C LEU A 304 11.38 -10.72 -8.94
N ARG A 305 11.23 -11.84 -9.66
CA ARG A 305 12.03 -12.10 -10.88
C ARG A 305 11.23 -11.98 -12.17
N SER A 306 9.97 -12.38 -12.12
CA SER A 306 9.05 -12.47 -13.26
C SER A 306 7.61 -12.48 -12.74
N ALA A 307 6.64 -12.48 -13.66
CA ALA A 307 5.22 -12.62 -13.34
C ALA A 307 4.88 -13.90 -12.53
N SER A 308 5.75 -14.92 -12.60
CA SER A 308 5.55 -16.23 -11.97
C SER A 308 6.38 -16.47 -10.72
N VAL A 309 7.38 -15.63 -10.43
CA VAL A 309 8.32 -15.87 -9.32
C VAL A 309 8.27 -14.74 -8.30
N ARG A 310 7.77 -15.08 -7.11
CA ARG A 310 7.63 -14.19 -5.97
C ARG A 310 8.71 -14.36 -4.90
N LYS A 311 8.86 -13.33 -4.07
CA LYS A 311 9.55 -13.37 -2.78
C LYS A 311 8.66 -14.10 -1.76
N PHE A 312 9.30 -14.92 -0.95
CA PHE A 312 8.70 -15.53 0.23
C PHE A 312 9.40 -14.96 1.46
N MET A 313 8.65 -14.28 2.34
CA MET A 313 9.15 -13.83 3.64
C MET A 313 8.87 -14.91 4.69
N VAL A 314 9.76 -15.90 4.77
CA VAL A 314 9.59 -17.11 5.59
C VAL A 314 10.91 -17.48 6.26
N GLY A 315 10.91 -18.41 7.21
CA GLY A 315 12.17 -18.94 7.77
C GLY A 315 12.99 -17.88 8.49
N TYR A 316 14.06 -17.36 7.86
CA TYR A 316 14.91 -16.31 8.45
C TYR A 316 14.12 -15.03 8.70
N GLU A 317 13.30 -14.61 7.74
CA GLU A 317 12.49 -13.39 7.83
C GLU A 317 11.44 -13.45 8.95
N MET A 318 10.98 -14.65 9.33
CA MET A 318 10.01 -14.84 10.43
C MET A 318 10.68 -15.00 11.81
N MET A 319 11.95 -15.42 11.85
CA MET A 319 12.65 -15.81 13.09
C MET A 319 13.81 -14.88 13.47
N ALA A 320 14.20 -13.96 12.59
CA ALA A 320 15.35 -13.07 12.79
C ALA A 320 15.11 -11.66 12.27
N GLU A 321 15.22 -11.42 10.95
CA GLU A 321 15.21 -10.08 10.36
C GLU A 321 14.72 -10.15 8.91
N ALA A 322 14.01 -9.10 8.45
CA ALA A 322 13.63 -8.99 7.05
C ALA A 322 14.86 -9.02 6.13
N GLN A 323 14.77 -9.74 5.01
CA GLN A 323 15.87 -9.91 4.08
C GLN A 323 15.42 -9.66 2.63
N ARG A 324 16.23 -8.93 1.86
CA ARG A 324 15.98 -8.66 0.43
C ARG A 324 17.14 -9.09 -0.47
N ASP A 325 16.79 -9.60 -1.65
CA ASP A 325 17.74 -10.21 -2.60
C ASP A 325 18.28 -9.24 -3.67
N LEU A 326 17.69 -8.05 -3.79
CA LEU A 326 18.04 -7.02 -4.79
C LEU A 326 18.15 -5.67 -4.07
N THR A 327 18.99 -4.72 -4.45
CA THR A 327 19.09 -3.43 -3.73
C THR A 327 17.88 -2.50 -3.99
N PRO A 328 17.51 -1.60 -3.07
CA PRO A 328 16.47 -0.60 -3.34
C PRO A 328 16.73 0.23 -4.60
N GLU A 329 17.99 0.58 -4.87
CA GLU A 329 18.41 1.35 -6.04
C GLU A 329 18.13 0.58 -7.35
N GLN A 330 18.53 -0.69 -7.41
CA GLN A 330 18.24 -1.54 -8.58
C GLN A 330 16.74 -1.74 -8.82
N ALA A 331 15.91 -1.81 -7.76
CA ALA A 331 14.46 -1.88 -7.92
C ALA A 331 13.90 -0.57 -8.48
N ALA A 332 14.37 0.56 -7.97
CA ALA A 332 13.95 1.87 -8.43
C ALA A 332 14.31 2.08 -9.90
N ASP A 333 15.54 1.74 -10.32
CA ASP A 333 15.98 1.86 -11.71
C ASP A 333 15.11 1.05 -12.67
N ARG A 334 14.76 -0.18 -12.28
CA ARG A 334 13.87 -1.04 -13.07
C ARG A 334 12.47 -0.45 -13.21
N LEU A 335 11.88 0.09 -12.15
CA LEU A 335 10.55 0.71 -12.20
C LEU A 335 10.55 2.05 -12.96
N LYS A 336 11.60 2.86 -12.75
CA LYS A 336 11.82 4.16 -13.40
C LYS A 336 11.94 4.03 -14.92
N ALA A 337 12.57 2.96 -15.40
CA ALA A 337 12.73 2.69 -16.82
C ALA A 337 11.43 2.34 -17.58
N LEU A 338 10.33 2.06 -16.86
CA LEU A 338 9.06 1.65 -17.47
C LEU A 338 8.19 2.85 -17.86
N SER A 339 7.24 2.60 -18.76
CA SER A 339 6.21 3.57 -19.14
C SER A 339 5.21 3.80 -18.00
N SER A 340 4.73 5.03 -17.85
CA SER A 340 3.57 5.39 -17.00
C SER A 340 2.22 5.07 -17.68
N VAL A 341 2.24 4.70 -18.97
CA VAL A 341 1.08 4.21 -19.70
C VAL A 341 1.04 2.69 -19.59
N HIS A 342 -0.08 2.15 -19.10
CA HIS A 342 -0.30 0.72 -18.91
C HIS A 342 -0.20 -0.09 -20.21
N TYR A 343 0.42 -1.27 -20.17
CA TYR A 343 0.78 -2.06 -21.36
C TYR A 343 -0.40 -2.42 -22.26
N LYS A 344 -1.59 -2.66 -21.68
CA LYS A 344 -2.82 -2.92 -22.46
C LYS A 344 -3.23 -1.75 -23.37
N LYS A 345 -2.72 -0.54 -23.16
CA LYS A 345 -2.99 0.64 -24.01
C LYS A 345 -1.98 0.80 -25.16
N HIS A 346 -0.83 0.11 -25.12
CA HIS A 346 0.19 0.24 -26.17
C HIS A 346 -0.24 -0.32 -27.54
N GLY A 347 -1.23 -1.22 -27.58
CA GLY A 347 -1.73 -1.83 -28.82
C GLY A 347 -2.66 -0.98 -29.69
N ASN A 348 -3.15 0.17 -29.21
CA ASN A 348 -4.15 0.99 -29.92
C ASN A 348 -3.56 2.11 -30.80
N THR A 349 -2.25 2.10 -31.08
CA THR A 349 -1.57 3.13 -31.90
C THR A 349 -1.33 2.75 -33.36
N ASN A 350 -1.83 1.61 -33.83
CA ASN A 350 -1.80 1.21 -35.24
C ASN A 350 -3.21 1.07 -35.83
N GLY A 351 -3.99 2.16 -35.78
CA GLY A 351 -5.30 2.29 -36.45
C GLY A 351 -5.31 3.45 -37.41
#